data_AF-A0A7C6SL23-F1
#
_entry.id   AF-A0A7C6SL23-F1
#
_cell.length_a   1.000
_cell.length_b   1.000
_cell.length_c   1.000
_cell.angle_alpha   90.00
_cell.angle_beta   90.00
_cell.angle_gamma   90.00
#
_symmetry.space_group_name_H-M   'P 1'
#
loop_
_entity.id
_entity.type
_entity.pdbx_description
1 polymer ?
#
loop_
_entity_poly.entity_id
_entity_poly.type
_entity_poly.pdbx_seq_one_letter_code
_entity_poly.pdbx_strand_id
1 'polypeptide(L)' 'MYSKNREDEVILIKNLLSGKEVICPRCGKTKLEHFHKKAKKSNTDYICNECGERYQVMKMIDGINEGLD' A
#
# COMPACT_ATOMS: atom_id res chain seq x y z
N MET A 1 -2.43 -9.28 6.73
CA MET A 1 -2.28 -9.48 5.28
C MET A 1 -3.48 -8.87 4.60
N TYR A 2 -3.24 -7.92 3.70
CA TYR A 2 -4.29 -7.09 3.07
C TYR A 2 -4.93 -7.78 1.85
N SER A 3 -4.39 -8.95 1.47
CA SER A 3 -4.98 -9.86 0.50
C SER A 3 -4.69 -11.32 0.87
N LYS A 4 -5.39 -12.25 0.20
CA LYS A 4 -5.29 -13.70 0.45
C LYS A 4 -4.00 -14.31 -0.10
N ASN A 5 -3.39 -13.70 -1.12
CA ASN A 5 -2.18 -14.19 -1.78
C ASN A 5 -1.09 -13.10 -1.83
N ARG A 6 0.17 -13.55 -1.82
CA ARG A 6 1.36 -12.69 -1.98
C ARG A 6 1.31 -11.90 -3.30
N GLU A 7 0.78 -12.52 -4.36
CA GLU A 7 0.63 -11.91 -5.69
C GLU A 7 -0.26 -10.67 -5.66
N ASP A 8 -1.40 -10.74 -4.97
CA ASP A 8 -2.31 -9.59 -4.81
C ASP A 8 -1.65 -8.45 -4.02
N GLU A 9 -0.85 -8.73 -2.99
CA GLU A 9 -0.09 -7.69 -2.30
C GLU A 9 0.96 -7.06 -3.22
N VAL A 10 1.66 -7.85 -4.04
CA VAL A 10 2.61 -7.33 -5.04
C VAL A 10 1.90 -6.46 -6.08
N ILE A 11 0.73 -6.87 -6.57
CA ILE A 11 -0.08 -6.10 -7.53
C ILE A 11 -0.56 -4.78 -6.89
N LEU A 12 -1.04 -4.84 -5.65
CA LEU A 12 -1.43 -3.67 -4.88
C LEU A 12 -0.26 -2.68 -4.76
N ILE A 13 0.89 -3.14 -4.26
CA ILE A 13 2.11 -2.34 -4.13
C ILE A 13 2.53 -1.74 -5.48
N LYS A 14 2.51 -2.53 -6.56
CA LYS A 14 2.90 -2.06 -7.90
C LYS A 14 1.96 -0.96 -8.39
N ASN A 15 0.65 -1.12 -8.20
CA ASN A 15 -0.33 -0.09 -8.57
C ASN A 15 -0.14 1.19 -7.74
N LEU A 16 0.08 1.04 -6.43
CA LEU A 16 0.39 2.15 -5.54
C LEU A 16 1.66 2.87 -6.01
N LEU A 17 2.81 2.20 -6.14
CA LEU A 17 4.06 2.81 -6.64
C LEU A 17 3.92 3.49 -8.01
N SER A 18 3.08 2.94 -8.89
CA SER A 18 2.79 3.52 -10.21
C SER A 18 1.87 4.75 -10.14
N GLY A 19 1.35 5.13 -8.97
CA GLY A 19 0.40 6.22 -8.78
C GLY A 19 -0.99 5.92 -9.34
N LYS A 20 -1.35 4.63 -9.48
CA LYS A 20 -2.69 4.24 -9.96
C LYS A 20 -3.72 4.39 -8.84
N GLU A 21 -4.96 4.65 -9.25
CA GLU A 21 -6.11 4.68 -8.36
C GLU A 21 -6.41 3.26 -7.88
N VAL A 22 -6.17 2.99 -6.59
CA VAL A 22 -6.48 1.70 -5.98
C VAL A 22 -7.59 1.87 -4.96
N ILE A 23 -8.66 1.08 -5.08
CA ILE A 23 -9.73 1.02 -4.08
C ILE A 23 -9.16 0.38 -2.81
N CYS A 24 -9.49 0.96 -1.65
CA CYS A 24 -9.06 0.44 -0.36
C CYS A 24 -9.50 -1.02 -0.18
N PRO A 25 -8.58 -1.99 -0.08
CA PRO A 25 -8.94 -3.41 0.09
C PRO A 25 -9.59 -3.69 1.45
N ARG A 26 -9.41 -2.80 2.44
CA ARG A 26 -10.02 -2.98 3.77
C ARG A 26 -11.49 -2.63 3.79
N CYS A 27 -11.87 -1.46 3.26
CA CYS A 27 -13.24 -0.97 3.34
C CYS A 27 -14.01 -1.07 2.01
N GLY A 28 -13.33 -1.10 0.87
CA GLY A 28 -13.95 -1.14 -0.46
C GLY A 28 -14.71 0.13 -0.85
N LYS A 29 -14.68 1.19 -0.02
CA LYS A 29 -15.53 2.38 -0.18
C LYS A 29 -14.89 3.50 -0.99
N THR A 30 -13.61 3.78 -0.75
CA THR A 30 -12.88 4.86 -1.40
C THR A 30 -11.57 4.38 -1.98
N LYS A 31 -11.05 5.14 -2.94
CA LYS A 31 -9.67 5.02 -3.40
C LYS A 31 -8.69 5.48 -2.32
N LEU A 32 -7.52 4.87 -2.34
CA LEU A 32 -6.38 5.23 -1.52
C LEU A 32 -5.79 6.53 -2.04
N GLU A 33 -5.60 7.48 -1.14
CA GLU A 33 -5.03 8.78 -1.44
C GLU A 33 -3.54 8.80 -1.07
N HIS A 34 -2.74 9.50 -1.88
CA HIS A 34 -1.32 9.70 -1.58
C HIS A 34 -1.17 10.49 -0.29
N PHE A 35 -0.60 9.86 0.73
CA PHE A 35 -0.25 10.53 1.98
C PHE A 35 1.16 11.13 1.83
N HIS A 36 1.21 12.46 1.79
CA HIS A 36 2.29 13.24 1.19
C HIS A 36 3.71 13.06 1.80
N LYS A 37 4.70 13.33 0.90
CA LYS A 37 6.17 13.32 0.97
C LYS A 37 6.83 13.54 2.35
N LYS A 38 7.55 12.53 2.85
CA LYS A 38 8.78 12.76 3.62
C LYS A 38 9.98 12.80 2.66
N ALA A 39 10.94 13.67 2.96
CA ALA A 39 12.14 13.99 2.15
C ALA A 39 13.12 12.82 1.91
N LYS A 40 12.73 11.57 2.20
CA LYS A 40 13.52 10.37 1.91
C LYS A 40 12.94 9.70 0.68
N LYS A 41 13.77 9.63 -0.37
CA LYS A 41 13.52 9.31 -1.79
C LYS A 41 12.71 8.03 -2.13
N SER A 42 12.09 7.32 -1.18
CA SER A 42 11.34 6.08 -1.46
C SER A 42 10.12 5.78 -0.57
N ASN A 43 9.74 6.63 0.39
CA ASN A 43 8.52 6.37 1.19
C ASN A 43 7.29 7.02 0.54
N THR A 44 6.57 6.26 -0.29
CA THR A 44 5.22 6.62 -0.72
C THR A 44 4.23 5.90 0.19
N ASP A 45 3.60 6.65 1.10
CA ASP A 45 2.54 6.13 1.96
C ASP A 45 1.18 6.49 1.35
N TYR A 46 0.18 5.63 1.54
CA TYR A 46 -1.19 5.88 1.11
C TYR A 46 -2.14 5.80 2.29
N ILE A 47 -3.23 6.56 2.25
CA ILE A 47 -4.25 6.53 3.29
C ILE A 47 -5.63 6.38 2.69
N CYS A 48 -6.45 5.57 3.35
CA CYS A 48 -7.88 5.47 3.10
C CYS A 48 -8.60 6.57 3.91
N ASN A 49 -9.21 7.55 3.25
CA ASN A 49 -9.91 8.63 3.96
C ASN A 49 -11.19 8.15 4.68
N GLU A 50 -11.81 7.07 4.21
CA GLU A 50 -13.04 6.51 4.80
C GLU A 50 -12.78 5.68 6.07
N CYS A 51 -11.68 4.95 6.09
CA CYS A 51 -11.39 3.94 7.10
C CYS A 51 -10.17 4.28 7.96
N GLY A 52 -9.40 5.30 7.57
CA GLY A 52 -8.19 5.74 8.26
C GLY A 52 -6.99 4.80 8.08
N GLU A 53 -7.14 3.72 7.30
CA GLU A 53 -6.08 2.73 7.09
C GLU A 53 -4.89 3.35 6.34
N ARG A 54 -3.68 3.19 6.89
CA ARG A 54 -2.44 3.67 6.29
C ARG A 54 -1.65 2.51 5.67
N TYR A 55 -1.41 2.61 4.37
CA TYR A 55 -0.66 1.66 3.58
C TYR A 55 0.77 2.19 3.39
N GLN A 56 1.68 1.66 4.21
CA GLN A 56 3.09 2.00 4.16
C GLN A 56 3.79 1.13 3.12
N VAL A 57 3.83 1.56 1.86
CA VAL A 57 4.27 0.72 0.73
C VAL A 57 5.66 0.11 0.95
N MET A 58 6.59 0.87 1.54
CA MET A 58 7.91 0.34 1.90
C MET A 58 7.85 -0.81 2.91
N LYS A 59 7.01 -0.70 3.96
CA LYS A 59 6.83 -1.81 4.92
C LYS A 59 6.11 -3.00 4.31
N MET A 60 5.20 -2.76 3.36
CA MET A 60 4.53 -3.85 2.65
C MET A 60 5.53 -4.62 1.78
N ILE A 61 6.44 -3.91 1.09
CA ILE A 61 7.54 -4.55 0.34
C ILE A 61 8.49 -5.30 1.28
N ASP A 62 8.85 -4.69 2.40
CA ASP A 62 9.73 -5.28 3.40
C ASP A 62 9.14 -6.57 3.96
N GLY A 63 7.87 -6.56 4.40
CA GLY A 63 7.17 -7.76 4.88
C GLY A 63 6.95 -8.84 3.81
N ILE A 64 7.02 -8.52 2.52
CA ILE A 64 7.02 -9.52 1.44
C ILE A 64 8.40 -10.16 1.30
N ASN A 65 9.49 -9.42 1.54
CA ASN A 65 10.87 -9.91 1.45
C ASN A 65 11.35 -10.58 2.76
N GLU A 66 10.90 -10.10 3.92
CA GLU A 66 11.16 -10.60 5.28
C GLU A 66 10.30 -11.85 5.60
N GLY A 67 10.25 -12.78 4.65
CA GLY A 67 9.83 -14.18 4.85
C GLY A 67 11.00 -15.12 4.54
N LEU A 68 12.22 -14.64 4.76
CA LEU A 68 13.51 -15.28 4.52
C LEU A 68 14.35 -15.10 5.79
N ASP A 69 13.93 -15.77 6.85
CA ASP A 69 14.80 -16.27 7.91
C ASP A 69 14.34 -17.69 8.27
#